data_AF-A0A2V9R301-F1
#
_entry.id   AF-A0A2V9R301-F1
#
_cell.length_a   1.000
_cell.length_b   1.000
_cell.length_c   1.000
_cell.angle_alpha   90.00
_cell.angle_beta   90.00
_cell.angle_gamma   90.00
#
_symmetry.space_group_name_H-M   'P 1'
#
loop_
_entity.id
_entity.type
_entity.pdbx_description
1 polymer ?
#
loop_
_entity_poly.entity_id
_entity_poly.type
_entity_poly.pdbx_seq_one_letter_code
_entity_poly.pdbx_strand_id
1 'polypeptide(L)' 'MSYRRALGIEVGDEVILRMVDGEVRILTRAQALRRAQALVRSRGPKRRSLVRQLIRERRR' A
#
# COMPACT_ATOMS: atom_id res chain seq x y z
N MET A 1 -14.95 -20.01 -7.36
CA MET A 1 -13.74 -19.29 -6.89
C MET A 1 -14.18 -18.25 -5.88
N SER A 2 -13.75 -18.30 -4.61
CA SER A 2 -14.09 -17.26 -3.63
C SER A 2 -13.07 -16.12 -3.67
N TYR A 3 -13.53 -14.88 -3.52
CA TYR A 3 -12.66 -13.69 -3.46
C TYR A 3 -11.55 -13.83 -2.40
N ARG A 4 -11.86 -14.54 -1.31
CA ARG A 4 -10.92 -14.90 -0.24
C ARG A 4 -9.71 -15.70 -0.74
N ARG A 5 -9.92 -16.77 -1.52
CA ARG A 5 -8.82 -17.55 -2.11
C ARG A 5 -8.03 -16.75 -3.15
N ALA A 6 -8.70 -15.92 -3.94
CA ALA A 6 -8.03 -15.07 -4.93
C ALA A 6 -7.13 -14.01 -4.28
N LEU A 7 -7.49 -13.56 -3.08
CA LEU A 7 -6.69 -12.63 -2.27
C LEU A 7 -5.63 -13.33 -1.40
N GLY A 8 -5.67 -14.67 -1.30
CA GLY A 8 -4.74 -15.46 -0.49
C GLY A 8 -4.87 -15.18 1.01
N ILE A 9 -6.09 -14.92 1.49
CA ILE A 9 -6.38 -14.64 2.91
C ILE A 9 -7.27 -15.73 3.50
N GLU A 10 -7.18 -15.93 4.80
CA GLU A 10 -8.00 -16.89 5.57
C GLU A 10 -9.08 -16.18 6.40
N VAL A 11 -9.92 -16.95 7.10
CA VAL A 11 -10.86 -16.38 8.07
C VAL A 11 -10.08 -15.90 9.28
N GLY A 12 -10.32 -14.65 9.69
CA GLY A 12 -9.60 -14.03 10.81
C GLY A 12 -8.44 -13.14 10.38
N ASP A 13 -8.05 -13.19 9.10
CA ASP A 13 -7.03 -12.29 8.57
C ASP A 13 -7.53 -10.84 8.50
N GLU A 14 -6.65 -9.92 8.90
CA GLU A 14 -6.89 -8.50 8.76
C GLU A 14 -6.72 -8.03 7.31
N VAL A 15 -7.66 -7.22 6.85
CA VAL A 15 -7.64 -6.59 5.52
C VAL A 15 -7.80 -5.08 5.63
N ILE A 16 -7.28 -4.39 4.62
CA ILE A 16 -7.42 -2.94 4.48
C ILE A 16 -8.52 -2.66 3.46
N LEU A 17 -9.57 -1.98 3.92
CA LEU A 17 -10.65 -1.47 3.08
C LEU A 17 -10.39 0.00 2.73
N ARG A 18 -10.56 0.35 1.46
CA ARG A 18 -10.46 1.74 1.00
C ARG A 18 -11.54 2.05 -0.03
N MET A 19 -12.14 3.23 0.08
CA MET A 19 -12.94 3.83 -0.97
C MET A 19 -12.02 4.58 -1.93
N VAL A 20 -12.07 4.26 -3.22
CA VAL A 20 -11.32 4.96 -4.26
C VAL A 20 -12.20 5.06 -5.51
N ASP A 21 -12.43 6.27 -6.00
CA ASP A 21 -13.23 6.54 -7.21
C ASP A 21 -14.64 5.92 -7.18
N GLY A 22 -15.26 5.86 -6.01
CA GLY A 22 -16.58 5.24 -5.81
C GLY A 22 -16.56 3.72 -5.64
N GLU A 23 -15.39 3.08 -5.70
CA GLU A 23 -15.23 1.63 -5.54
C GLU A 23 -14.69 1.26 -4.15
N VAL A 24 -15.19 0.15 -3.60
CA VAL A 24 -14.60 -0.50 -2.43
C VAL A 24 -13.44 -1.39 -2.89
N ARG A 25 -12.24 -1.07 -2.45
CA ARG A 25 -11.04 -1.88 -2.67
C ARG A 25 -10.65 -2.60 -1.38
N ILE A 26 -10.53 -3.91 -1.47
CA ILE A 26 -10.04 -4.78 -0.40
C ILE A 26 -8.61 -5.17 -0.73
N LEU A 27 -7.70 -4.92 0.20
CA LEU A 27 -6.28 -5.20 0.04
C LEU A 27 -5.77 -5.97 1.26
N THR A 28 -4.89 -6.95 1.03
CA THR A 28 -4.05 -7.48 2.10
C THR A 28 -3.00 -6.44 2.49
N ARG A 29 -2.46 -6.53 3.71
CA ARG A 29 -1.36 -5.67 4.17
C ARG A 29 -0.16 -5.70 3.21
N ALA A 30 0.19 -6.88 2.70
CA ALA A 30 1.27 -7.05 1.74
C ALA A 30 0.98 -6.36 0.39
N GLN A 31 -0.25 -6.45 -0.11
CA GLN A 31 -0.68 -5.74 -1.32
C GLN A 31 -0.65 -4.23 -1.13
N ALA A 32 -1.14 -3.73 0.01
CA ALA A 32 -1.12 -2.31 0.33
C ALA A 32 0.32 -1.76 0.38
N LEU A 33 1.25 -2.49 1.02
CA LEU A 33 2.66 -2.11 1.06
C LEU A 33 3.29 -2.07 -0.34
N ARG A 34 3.09 -3.10 -1.16
CA ARG A 34 3.62 -3.13 -2.54
C ARG A 34 3.09 -1.95 -3.36
N ARG A 35 1.79 -1.63 -3.23
CA ARG A 35 1.18 -0.50 -3.93
C ARG A 35 1.76 0.84 -3.47
N ALA A 36 1.93 1.03 -2.17
CA ALA A 36 2.57 2.22 -1.62
C ALA A 36 4.01 2.37 -2.14
N GLN A 37 4.79 1.30 -2.14
CA GLN A 37 6.15 1.29 -2.69
C GLN A 37 6.17 1.62 -4.19
N ALA A 38 5.22 1.10 -4.98
CA ALA A 38 5.12 1.39 -6.41
C ALA A 38 4.80 2.87 -6.67
N LEU A 39 3.82 3.42 -5.96
CA LEU A 39 3.47 4.85 -6.05
C LEU A 39 4.66 5.73 -5.71
N VAL A 40 5.35 5.39 -4.63
CA VAL A 40 6.53 6.11 -4.17
C VAL A 40 7.66 6.04 -5.20
N ARG A 41 7.96 4.86 -5.77
CA ARG A 41 8.98 4.71 -6.82
C ARG A 41 8.63 5.51 -8.08
N SER A 42 7.36 5.59 -8.44
CA SER A 42 6.92 6.36 -9.61
C SER A 42 7.07 7.87 -9.43
N ARG A 43 7.04 8.37 -8.19
CA ARG A 43 7.07 9.81 -7.86
C ARG A 43 8.40 10.29 -7.26
N GLY A 44 9.27 9.38 -6.83
CA GLY A 44 10.52 9.70 -6.14
C GLY A 44 11.74 9.82 -7.07
N PRO A 45 12.73 10.67 -6.73
CA PRO A 45 13.96 10.79 -7.51
C PRO A 45 14.78 9.50 -7.44
N LYS A 46 15.15 8.93 -8.60
CA LYS A 46 15.93 7.68 -8.74
C LYS A 46 17.28 7.67 -7.98
N ARG A 47 17.80 8.83 -7.55
CA ARG A 47 19.15 9.00 -6.98
C ARG A 47 19.21 9.58 -5.55
N ARG A 48 18.09 9.86 -4.88
CA ARG A 48 18.11 10.37 -3.49
C ARG A 48 17.38 9.42 -2.56
N SER A 49 17.93 9.22 -1.36
CA SER A 49 17.26 8.45 -0.30
C SER A 49 15.98 9.17 0.13
N LEU A 50 14.84 8.68 -0.33
CA LEU A 50 13.52 9.19 0.07
C LEU A 50 13.29 9.07 1.58
N VAL A 51 13.87 8.05 2.21
CA VAL A 51 13.84 7.89 3.67
C VAL A 51 14.40 9.12 4.37
N ARG A 52 15.54 9.65 3.92
CA ARG A 52 16.13 10.87 4.50
C ARG A 52 15.24 12.11 4.28
N GLN A 53 14.53 12.18 3.15
CA GLN A 53 13.61 13.28 2.88
C GLN A 53 12.38 13.24 3.80
N LEU A 54 11.72 12.09 3.91
CA LEU A 54 10.52 11.94 4.76
C LEU A 54 10.84 12.14 6.26
N ILE A 55 12.02 11.68 6.72
CA ILE A 55 12.48 11.94 8.09
C ILE A 55 12.69 13.43 8.34
N ARG A 56 13.25 14.16 7.37
CA ARG A 56 13.47 15.61 7.48
C ARG A 56 12.15 16.38 7.51
N GLU A 57 11.17 15.99 6.70
CA GLU A 57 9.83 16.61 6.70
C GLU A 57 9.09 16.39 8.03
N ARG A 58 9.18 15.20 8.64
CA ARG A 58 8.54 14.89 9.93
C ARG A 58 9.14 15.66 11.12
N ARG A 59 10.39 16.11 11.03
CA ARG A 59 11.09 16.83 12.10
C ARG A 59 10.90 18.35 12.05
N ARG A 60 10.16 18.85 11.06
CA ARG A 60 9.61 20.22 11.08
C ARG A 60 8.26 20.22 11.78
#